data_AF-A0A975M1M9-F1
#
_entry.id   AF-A0A975M1M9-F1
#
_cell.length_a   1.000
_cell.length_b   1.000
_cell.length_c   1.000
_cell.angle_alpha   90.00
_cell.angle_beta   90.00
_cell.angle_gamma   90.00
#
_symmetry.space_group_name_H-M   'P 1'
#
loop_
_entity.id
_entity.type
_entity.pdbx_description
1 polymer ?
#
loop_
_entity_poly.entity_id
_entity_poly.type
_entity_poly.pdbx_seq_one_letter_code
_entity_poly.pdbx_strand_id
1 'polypeptide(L)'
;MYEQDYVLKDANGNGMIGVSGHSMGGFSSEYAVIFDEMQFAASGYRKIAASLVVGADFRYVGVANPETYFATRSSGAISAHYDQFFFDNSGTSEGSVYYKDYTEDAVGLAFLGRTVEGEADAGVFYSVDGGQRVIYTPDETHPQNTWSLESGGYMIEFFEEAFTYQLNLHGLDDLESMDINTGSTTQVWWLKEAFTGLALVSLFMMLFPLFALVSQLPVFKHVFANGKALDEVEVAIAPEKKGIKWLVITISTLLSVFFLTLLMDRSADLINLANAMHYLMGAVVLVLMAIWIIAVLGNDKAKIKIAQKATSGGAVLLLLALAFRWFLTNTQIISNFVYWSAPSVNTIVYWAIGSAFLILITVFIVTPVVNAGEDVINPYGLKASLKQVGSSFLVAVAMTAIVLLFVAIVGWVFLTDFRFYTYAIQIFNSNQFVAALKYIPLFFIYYLAASMTVFVNSRGMKGWKADLLSAFLLAGPVVIFLVYQYGVLYATGTAAYPSFSLNGILAVGLVPTLSVAGIFMRRISQKTGNVWTSAFFTTMLFTFITLANTAVYALTIG
;
A
#
# COMPACT_ATOMS: atom_id res chain seq x y z
N MET A 1 14.23 29.42 -7.93
CA MET A 1 15.33 29.11 -6.98
C MET A 1 16.58 29.90 -7.33
N TYR A 2 17.17 29.74 -8.51
CA TYR A 2 18.38 30.45 -8.94
C TYR A 2 18.40 31.98 -8.70
N GLU A 3 17.28 32.68 -8.97
CA GLU A 3 17.17 34.14 -8.77
C GLU A 3 17.10 34.59 -7.31
N GLN A 4 17.12 33.67 -6.33
CA GLN A 4 17.08 34.06 -4.93
C GLN A 4 18.46 34.59 -4.49
N ASP A 5 18.46 35.63 -3.66
CA ASP A 5 19.67 36.33 -3.20
C ASP A 5 20.61 35.44 -2.38
N TYR A 6 20.08 34.40 -1.74
CA TYR A 6 20.84 33.44 -0.95
C TYR A 6 21.49 32.32 -1.78
N VAL A 7 21.26 32.28 -3.09
CA VAL A 7 21.93 31.30 -3.97
C VAL A 7 23.32 31.82 -4.31
N LEU A 8 24.34 31.13 -3.80
CA LEU A 8 25.75 31.36 -4.13
C LEU A 8 25.98 31.20 -5.65
N LYS A 9 26.68 32.17 -6.23
CA LYS A 9 27.04 32.22 -7.65
C LYS A 9 28.51 32.58 -7.82
N ASP A 10 29.16 32.01 -8.81
CA ASP A 10 30.50 32.44 -9.19
C ASP A 10 30.48 33.77 -9.99
N ALA A 11 31.66 34.26 -10.37
CA ALA A 11 31.82 35.50 -11.15
C ALA A 11 31.16 35.46 -12.54
N ASN A 12 30.93 34.26 -13.11
CA ASN A 12 30.30 34.05 -14.41
C ASN A 12 28.78 33.82 -14.29
N GLY A 13 28.23 33.77 -13.08
CA GLY A 13 26.83 33.46 -12.81
C GLY A 13 26.52 31.96 -12.66
N ASN A 14 27.51 31.08 -12.56
CA ASN A 14 27.25 29.67 -12.29
C ASN A 14 26.71 29.50 -10.86
N GLY A 15 25.54 28.88 -10.72
CA GLY A 15 24.88 28.69 -9.44
C GLY A 15 25.35 27.43 -8.71
N MET A 16 25.60 27.55 -7.41
CA MET A 16 25.94 26.42 -6.54
C MET A 16 24.67 25.76 -5.99
N ILE A 17 23.87 25.19 -6.90
CA ILE A 17 22.63 24.47 -6.56
C ILE A 17 22.85 22.96 -6.74
N GLY A 18 22.46 22.20 -5.72
CA GLY A 18 22.35 20.74 -5.75
C GLY A 18 20.92 20.32 -6.03
N VAL A 19 20.73 19.29 -6.86
CA VAL A 19 19.42 18.68 -7.11
C VAL A 19 19.43 17.20 -6.78
N SER A 20 18.39 16.71 -6.13
CA SER A 20 18.24 15.29 -5.83
C SER A 20 16.78 14.90 -5.70
N GLY A 21 16.50 13.63 -5.97
CA GLY A 21 15.20 13.04 -5.76
C GLY A 21 15.23 11.53 -5.87
N HIS A 22 14.20 10.90 -5.31
CA HIS A 22 14.00 9.45 -5.36
C HIS A 22 13.01 9.07 -6.46
N SER A 23 13.26 7.98 -7.20
CA SER A 23 12.33 7.42 -8.19
C SER A 23 11.92 8.45 -9.23
N MET A 24 10.62 8.77 -9.35
CA MET A 24 10.12 9.82 -10.23
C MET A 24 10.72 11.22 -9.93
N GLY A 25 11.09 11.49 -8.67
CA GLY A 25 11.85 12.67 -8.29
C GLY A 25 13.31 12.61 -8.76
N GLY A 26 13.89 11.42 -8.86
CA GLY A 26 15.21 11.18 -9.45
C GLY A 26 15.20 11.56 -10.93
N PHE A 27 14.24 11.07 -11.71
CA PHE A 27 14.05 11.50 -13.10
C PHE A 27 13.88 13.01 -13.23
N SER A 28 13.08 13.62 -12.35
CA SER A 28 12.88 15.06 -12.36
C SER A 28 14.19 15.82 -12.12
N SER A 29 15.11 15.24 -11.34
CA SER A 29 16.44 15.80 -11.08
C SER A 29 17.35 15.66 -12.30
N GLU A 30 17.32 14.53 -13.00
CA GLU A 30 18.05 14.33 -14.26
C GLU A 30 17.58 15.31 -15.35
N TYR A 31 16.27 15.42 -15.54
CA TYR A 31 15.68 16.37 -16.48
C TYR A 31 16.01 17.82 -16.12
N ALA A 32 16.10 18.15 -14.83
CA ALA A 32 16.52 19.49 -14.41
C ALA A 32 17.95 19.80 -14.88
N VAL A 33 18.88 18.85 -14.77
CA VAL A 33 20.26 19.02 -15.26
C VAL A 33 20.29 19.12 -16.79
N ILE A 34 19.56 18.25 -17.48
CA ILE A 34 19.49 18.25 -18.95
C ILE A 34 18.96 19.59 -19.47
N PHE A 35 17.87 20.09 -18.90
CA PHE A 35 17.31 21.39 -19.30
C PHE A 35 18.23 22.57 -18.94
N ASP A 36 18.94 22.49 -17.82
CA ASP A 36 19.95 23.49 -17.45
C ASP A 36 21.12 23.50 -18.46
N GLU A 37 21.60 22.34 -18.88
CA GLU A 37 22.65 22.23 -19.90
C GLU A 37 22.18 22.70 -21.28
N MET A 38 20.95 22.39 -21.68
CA MET A 38 20.37 22.94 -22.91
C MET A 38 20.27 24.47 -22.86
N GLN A 39 20.03 25.04 -21.68
CA GLN A 39 19.97 26.49 -21.48
C GLN A 39 21.36 27.15 -21.41
N PHE A 40 22.42 26.39 -21.08
CA PHE A 40 23.78 26.93 -20.97
C PHE A 40 24.22 27.63 -22.26
N ALA A 41 23.92 27.08 -23.43
CA ALA A 41 24.28 27.67 -24.73
C ALA A 41 23.67 29.07 -24.96
N ALA A 42 22.55 29.39 -24.30
CA ALA A 42 21.88 30.69 -24.41
C ALA A 42 22.23 31.64 -23.26
N SER A 43 22.45 31.11 -22.06
CA SER A 43 22.66 31.90 -20.84
C SER A 43 24.13 32.17 -20.53
N GLY A 44 25.05 31.30 -20.98
CA GLY A 44 26.48 31.38 -20.69
C GLY A 44 26.89 30.88 -19.30
N TYR A 45 25.93 30.42 -18.48
CA TYR A 45 26.18 29.91 -17.13
C TYR A 45 25.24 28.74 -16.79
N ARG A 46 25.67 27.87 -15.88
CA ARG A 46 24.90 26.73 -15.38
C ARG A 46 24.27 27.06 -14.04
N LYS A 47 23.02 26.70 -13.82
CA LYS A 47 22.34 26.99 -12.54
C LYS A 47 22.54 25.88 -11.53
N ILE A 48 22.79 24.65 -12.00
CA ILE A 48 22.95 23.46 -11.17
C ILE A 48 24.42 23.04 -11.22
N ALA A 49 25.03 22.87 -10.05
CA ALA A 49 26.43 22.46 -9.91
C ALA A 49 26.57 20.97 -9.54
N ALA A 50 25.58 20.41 -8.83
CA ALA A 50 25.61 19.03 -8.39
C ALA A 50 24.25 18.32 -8.55
N SER A 51 24.28 17.02 -8.85
CA SER A 51 23.06 16.20 -8.93
C SER A 51 23.25 14.80 -8.36
N LEU A 52 22.29 14.34 -7.56
CA LEU A 52 22.28 12.98 -7.02
C LEU A 52 20.92 12.34 -7.24
N VAL A 53 20.85 11.32 -8.08
CA VAL A 53 19.62 10.56 -8.27
C VAL A 53 19.58 9.39 -7.30
N VAL A 54 18.40 9.04 -6.79
CA VAL A 54 18.23 7.90 -5.87
C VAL A 54 17.17 6.97 -6.45
N GLY A 55 17.52 5.70 -6.68
CA GLY A 55 16.59 4.73 -7.28
C GLY A 55 16.01 5.25 -8.59
N ALA A 56 16.84 5.76 -9.49
CA ALA A 56 16.49 6.18 -10.84
C ALA A 56 17.72 6.04 -11.74
N ASP A 57 17.49 5.82 -13.03
CA ASP A 57 18.55 5.73 -14.04
C ASP A 57 18.16 6.44 -15.34
N PHE A 58 19.13 6.53 -16.24
CA PHE A 58 18.95 7.24 -17.51
C PHE A 58 18.06 6.54 -18.54
N ARG A 59 17.58 5.32 -18.29
CA ARG A 59 16.82 4.56 -19.32
C ARG A 59 15.46 5.15 -19.62
N TYR A 60 14.90 5.88 -18.65
CA TYR A 60 13.58 6.50 -18.77
C TYR A 60 13.69 7.99 -19.15
N VAL A 61 14.90 8.45 -19.46
CA VAL A 61 15.16 9.79 -19.97
C VAL A 61 15.01 9.79 -21.49
N GLY A 62 14.04 10.53 -22.00
CA GLY A 62 13.72 10.62 -23.43
C GLY A 62 14.67 11.46 -24.28
N VAL A 63 15.95 11.57 -23.90
CA VAL A 63 17.00 12.32 -24.62
C VAL A 63 18.14 11.37 -24.96
N ALA A 64 18.74 11.54 -26.14
CA ALA A 64 19.86 10.70 -26.57
C ALA A 64 21.14 11.04 -25.77
N ASN A 65 21.88 10.01 -25.35
CA ASN A 65 23.14 10.13 -24.59
C ASN A 65 23.01 11.10 -23.39
N PRO A 66 22.04 10.87 -22.49
CA PRO A 66 21.74 11.80 -21.39
C PRO A 66 22.93 12.03 -20.46
N GLU A 67 23.86 11.08 -20.33
CA GLU A 67 25.09 11.19 -19.55
C GLU A 67 26.00 12.35 -19.99
N THR A 68 25.91 12.76 -21.26
CA THR A 68 26.71 13.86 -21.83
C THR A 68 26.24 15.25 -21.36
N TYR A 69 25.01 15.37 -20.85
CA TYR A 69 24.45 16.66 -20.42
C TYR A 69 24.96 17.12 -19.05
N PHE A 70 25.63 16.24 -18.30
CA PHE A 70 26.12 16.57 -16.97
C PHE A 70 27.39 17.44 -17.00
N ALA A 71 28.18 17.34 -18.07
CA ALA A 71 29.36 18.18 -18.33
C ALA A 71 30.27 18.33 -17.08
N THR A 72 30.66 19.56 -16.72
CA THR A 72 31.59 19.83 -15.61
C THR A 72 30.98 19.69 -14.21
N ARG A 73 29.70 19.31 -14.08
CA ARG A 73 29.01 19.15 -12.79
C ARG A 73 29.53 17.93 -12.04
N SER A 74 29.31 17.87 -10.73
CA SER A 74 29.49 16.65 -9.95
C SER A 74 28.16 15.91 -9.88
N SER A 75 28.10 14.67 -10.36
CA SER A 75 26.84 13.94 -10.53
C SER A 75 26.97 12.53 -9.99
N GLY A 76 25.94 12.01 -9.34
CA GLY A 76 25.96 10.65 -8.82
C GLY A 76 24.61 9.95 -8.85
N ALA A 77 24.65 8.65 -8.59
CA ALA A 77 23.46 7.82 -8.43
C ALA A 77 23.58 6.93 -7.17
N ILE A 78 22.50 6.81 -6.40
CA ILE A 78 22.31 5.76 -5.41
C ILE A 78 21.42 4.69 -6.04
N SER A 79 22.00 3.53 -6.30
CA SER A 79 21.48 2.49 -7.16
C SER A 79 21.41 1.16 -6.43
N ALA A 80 20.32 0.93 -5.71
CA ALA A 80 20.16 -0.21 -4.83
C ALA A 80 20.23 -1.56 -5.59
N HIS A 81 20.92 -2.54 -5.03
CA HIS A 81 21.09 -3.85 -5.66
C HIS A 81 19.77 -4.57 -5.92
N TYR A 82 18.77 -4.39 -5.05
CA TYR A 82 17.47 -5.05 -5.15
C TYR A 82 16.35 -4.09 -5.57
N ASP A 83 16.69 -3.04 -6.34
CA ASP A 83 15.73 -2.07 -6.84
C ASP A 83 14.64 -2.75 -7.71
N GLN A 84 13.37 -2.49 -7.37
CA GLN A 84 12.22 -3.07 -8.02
C GLN A 84 12.04 -2.63 -9.49
N PHE A 85 12.69 -1.57 -9.96
CA PHE A 85 12.40 -0.94 -11.24
C PHE A 85 13.64 -0.76 -12.12
N PHE A 86 14.75 -0.29 -11.54
CA PHE A 86 15.86 0.32 -12.29
C PHE A 86 17.08 -0.59 -12.43
N PHE A 87 18.10 -0.09 -13.14
CA PHE A 87 19.45 -0.63 -13.23
C PHE A 87 19.56 -1.97 -13.96
N ASP A 88 18.66 -2.24 -14.90
CA ASP A 88 18.65 -3.49 -15.66
C ASP A 88 18.62 -3.28 -17.18
N ASN A 89 19.51 -4.01 -17.88
CA ASN A 89 19.56 -4.12 -19.35
C ASN A 89 19.31 -5.55 -19.86
N SER A 90 19.10 -6.53 -18.97
CA SER A 90 19.03 -7.94 -19.37
C SER A 90 17.80 -8.27 -20.20
N GLY A 91 16.76 -7.42 -20.17
CA GLY A 91 15.53 -7.63 -20.94
C GLY A 91 14.85 -8.95 -20.57
N THR A 92 15.05 -9.44 -19.34
CA THR A 92 14.49 -10.70 -18.90
C THR A 92 12.96 -10.62 -18.91
N SER A 93 12.32 -11.63 -19.49
CA SER A 93 10.85 -11.74 -19.48
C SER A 93 10.29 -12.11 -18.10
N GLU A 94 11.15 -12.34 -17.11
CA GLU A 94 10.80 -12.83 -15.78
C GLU A 94 10.38 -11.72 -14.80
N GLY A 95 10.76 -10.46 -15.06
CA GLY A 95 10.39 -9.30 -14.26
C GLY A 95 11.58 -8.38 -13.99
N SER A 96 11.54 -7.59 -12.91
CA SER A 96 12.59 -6.61 -12.57
C SER A 96 13.04 -6.67 -11.11
N VAL A 97 12.49 -7.55 -10.27
CA VAL A 97 12.87 -7.65 -8.85
C VAL A 97 13.90 -8.76 -8.63
N TYR A 98 15.17 -8.42 -8.85
CA TYR A 98 16.34 -9.28 -8.63
C TYR A 98 17.58 -8.42 -8.39
N TYR A 99 18.69 -9.07 -8.02
CA TYR A 99 19.99 -8.46 -7.77
C TYR A 99 20.56 -7.88 -9.06
N LYS A 100 20.94 -6.61 -9.00
CA LYS A 100 21.54 -5.84 -10.10
C LYS A 100 22.72 -5.08 -9.57
N ASP A 101 23.66 -4.79 -10.45
CA ASP A 101 24.78 -3.92 -10.11
C ASP A 101 24.93 -2.85 -11.18
N TYR A 102 24.72 -1.59 -10.79
CA TYR A 102 24.74 -0.49 -11.75
C TYR A 102 26.17 -0.09 -12.13
N THR A 103 27.19 -0.44 -11.34
CA THR A 103 28.58 -0.22 -11.74
C THR A 103 29.04 -1.18 -12.83
N GLU A 104 28.39 -2.34 -12.94
CA GLU A 104 28.66 -3.36 -13.96
C GLU A 104 27.77 -3.24 -15.20
N ASP A 105 26.72 -2.42 -15.10
CA ASP A 105 25.77 -2.21 -16.18
C ASP A 105 26.27 -1.20 -17.22
N ALA A 106 26.02 -1.45 -18.50
CA ALA A 106 26.49 -0.61 -19.60
C ALA A 106 26.06 0.87 -19.51
N VAL A 107 24.86 1.18 -18.98
CA VAL A 107 24.39 2.57 -18.82
C VAL A 107 25.11 3.23 -17.64
N GLY A 108 25.33 2.49 -16.55
CA GLY A 108 26.08 3.00 -15.40
C GLY A 108 27.57 3.16 -15.70
N LEU A 109 28.18 2.21 -16.41
CA LEU A 109 29.55 2.34 -16.93
C LEU A 109 29.70 3.58 -17.82
N ALA A 110 28.78 3.79 -18.77
CA ALA A 110 28.81 4.97 -19.64
C ALA A 110 28.75 6.28 -18.82
N PHE A 111 27.90 6.34 -17.79
CA PHE A 111 27.83 7.48 -16.87
C PHE A 111 29.14 7.75 -16.14
N LEU A 112 29.84 6.70 -15.73
CA LEU A 112 31.14 6.78 -15.07
C LEU A 112 32.31 7.03 -16.05
N GLY A 113 32.04 7.17 -17.35
CA GLY A 113 33.08 7.28 -18.38
C GLY A 113 33.91 5.99 -18.51
N ARG A 114 33.26 4.84 -18.34
CA ARG A 114 33.82 3.50 -18.46
C ARG A 114 33.10 2.72 -19.55
N THR A 115 33.72 1.64 -20.00
CA THR A 115 33.17 0.84 -21.11
C THR A 115 33.24 -0.66 -20.88
N VAL A 116 33.98 -1.11 -19.87
CA VAL A 116 34.15 -2.54 -19.58
C VAL A 116 33.72 -2.84 -18.14
N GLU A 117 32.99 -3.94 -17.98
CA GLU A 117 32.63 -4.55 -16.69
C GLU A 117 33.91 -4.78 -15.85
N GLY A 118 33.85 -4.47 -14.55
CA GLY A 118 34.97 -4.51 -13.61
C GLY A 118 35.92 -3.30 -13.66
N GLU A 119 35.64 -2.27 -14.46
CA GLU A 119 36.41 -1.00 -14.46
C GLU A 119 35.88 0.05 -13.46
N ALA A 120 34.76 -0.24 -12.80
CA ALA A 120 34.07 0.68 -11.90
C ALA A 120 33.79 0.02 -10.54
N ASP A 121 34.08 0.75 -9.46
CA ASP A 121 33.80 0.36 -8.09
C ASP A 121 32.75 1.30 -7.48
N ALA A 122 31.84 0.74 -6.67
CA ALA A 122 30.84 1.53 -5.96
C ALA A 122 31.49 2.53 -4.99
N GLY A 123 30.96 3.76 -4.94
CA GLY A 123 31.45 4.84 -4.09
C GLY A 123 32.72 5.53 -4.59
N VAL A 124 33.30 5.12 -5.71
CA VAL A 124 34.49 5.78 -6.28
C VAL A 124 34.10 6.94 -7.20
N PHE A 125 34.68 8.12 -6.95
CA PHE A 125 34.52 9.29 -7.81
C PHE A 125 35.46 9.23 -9.02
N TYR A 126 34.87 9.28 -10.20
CA TYR A 126 35.56 9.28 -11.49
C TYR A 126 35.50 10.64 -12.17
N SER A 127 36.60 11.12 -12.73
CA SER A 127 36.62 12.33 -13.54
C SER A 127 36.06 12.08 -14.94
N VAL A 128 35.02 12.82 -15.33
CA VAL A 128 34.34 12.70 -16.63
C VAL A 128 33.97 14.10 -17.11
N ASP A 129 34.37 14.46 -18.34
CA ASP A 129 34.04 15.75 -18.99
C ASP A 129 34.32 17.01 -18.14
N GLY A 130 35.38 16.97 -17.32
CA GLY A 130 35.75 18.06 -16.42
C GLY A 130 34.90 18.15 -15.14
N GLY A 131 34.05 17.17 -14.88
CA GLY A 131 33.29 16.99 -13.65
C GLY A 131 33.63 15.67 -12.95
N GLN A 132 32.84 15.32 -11.94
CA GLN A 132 32.95 14.05 -11.20
C GLN A 132 31.69 13.20 -11.35
N ARG A 133 31.85 11.87 -11.34
CA ARG A 133 30.79 10.87 -11.46
C ARG A 133 30.96 9.79 -10.39
N VAL A 134 29.89 9.39 -9.71
CA VAL A 134 29.92 8.29 -8.72
C VAL A 134 28.63 7.49 -8.75
N ILE A 135 28.71 6.18 -8.52
CA ILE A 135 27.56 5.31 -8.30
C ILE A 135 27.75 4.63 -6.94
N TYR A 136 26.75 4.72 -6.08
CA TYR A 136 26.66 3.97 -4.82
C TYR A 136 25.67 2.82 -5.01
N THR A 137 25.97 1.63 -4.48
CA THR A 137 25.12 0.44 -4.64
C THR A 137 24.76 -0.19 -3.28
N PRO A 138 23.86 0.41 -2.51
CA PRO A 138 23.49 -0.16 -1.21
C PRO A 138 22.73 -1.48 -1.36
N ASP A 139 22.87 -2.36 -0.36
CA ASP A 139 22.18 -3.65 -0.27
C ASP A 139 20.72 -3.49 0.17
N GLU A 140 19.93 -2.85 -0.70
CA GLU A 140 18.61 -2.32 -0.39
C GLU A 140 17.62 -2.57 -1.52
N THR A 141 16.33 -2.56 -1.20
CA THR A 141 15.25 -2.44 -2.19
C THR A 141 14.94 -0.96 -2.48
N HIS A 142 14.26 -0.70 -3.59
CA HIS A 142 13.86 0.63 -4.03
C HIS A 142 13.22 1.53 -2.93
N PRO A 143 12.22 1.06 -2.15
CA PRO A 143 11.65 1.90 -1.08
C PRO A 143 12.59 2.06 0.13
N GLN A 144 13.55 1.15 0.34
CA GLN A 144 14.49 1.25 1.48
C GLN A 144 15.44 2.44 1.35
N ASN A 145 15.77 2.89 0.14
CA ASN A 145 16.65 4.05 -0.06
C ASN A 145 16.14 5.32 0.62
N THR A 146 14.82 5.46 0.76
CA THR A 146 14.19 6.62 1.41
C THR A 146 14.23 6.56 2.94
N TRP A 147 14.63 5.41 3.50
CA TRP A 147 14.63 5.12 4.93
C TRP A 147 15.95 4.52 5.42
N SER A 148 17.00 4.52 4.60
CA SER A 148 18.27 3.90 4.96
C SER A 148 19.25 4.94 5.51
N LEU A 149 19.87 4.59 6.63
CA LEU A 149 21.00 5.36 7.16
C LEU A 149 22.23 5.23 6.24
N GLU A 150 22.37 4.13 5.50
CA GLU A 150 23.43 3.92 4.53
C GLU A 150 23.24 4.84 3.32
N SER A 151 22.09 4.77 2.64
CA SER A 151 21.75 5.70 1.56
C SER A 151 21.79 7.18 1.99
N GLY A 152 21.33 7.49 3.21
CA GLY A 152 21.45 8.83 3.77
C GLY A 152 22.90 9.26 4.04
N GLY A 153 23.78 8.30 4.36
CA GLY A 153 25.22 8.53 4.50
C GLY A 153 25.86 8.86 3.16
N TYR A 154 25.58 8.06 2.13
CA TYR A 154 26.04 8.30 0.76
C TYR A 154 25.56 9.65 0.21
N MET A 155 24.33 10.08 0.54
CA MET A 155 23.85 11.40 0.14
C MET A 155 24.65 12.55 0.77
N ILE A 156 25.00 12.43 2.06
CA ILE A 156 25.82 13.46 2.75
C ILE A 156 27.22 13.48 2.17
N GLU A 157 27.86 12.31 2.07
CA GLU A 157 29.19 12.14 1.49
C GLU A 157 29.25 12.72 0.07
N PHE A 158 28.28 12.38 -0.77
CA PHE A 158 28.19 12.89 -2.14
C PHE A 158 28.16 14.41 -2.18
N PHE A 159 27.24 15.06 -1.45
CA PHE A 159 27.10 16.51 -1.54
C PHE A 159 28.31 17.24 -0.94
N GLU A 160 28.94 16.68 0.10
CA GLU A 160 30.18 17.22 0.63
C GLU A 160 31.30 17.20 -0.41
N GLU A 161 31.56 16.04 -1.03
CA GLU A 161 32.60 15.89 -2.06
C GLU A 161 32.26 16.72 -3.32
N ALA A 162 31.01 16.64 -3.78
CA ALA A 162 30.53 17.35 -4.96
C ALA A 162 30.69 18.86 -4.82
N PHE A 163 30.26 19.46 -3.71
CA PHE A 163 30.41 20.90 -3.51
C PHE A 163 31.87 21.29 -3.23
N THR A 164 32.65 20.46 -2.53
CA THR A 164 34.09 20.69 -2.39
C THR A 164 34.76 20.80 -3.76
N TYR A 165 34.45 19.88 -4.69
CA TYR A 165 34.97 19.93 -6.05
C TYR A 165 34.45 21.15 -6.83
N GLN A 166 33.15 21.42 -6.80
CA GLN A 166 32.55 22.52 -7.58
C GLN A 166 33.02 23.90 -7.09
N LEU A 167 33.15 24.11 -5.77
CA LEU A 167 33.67 25.37 -5.24
C LEU A 167 35.12 25.59 -5.67
N ASN A 168 35.96 24.56 -5.59
CA ASN A 168 37.35 24.61 -6.06
C ASN A 168 37.43 24.88 -7.56
N LEU A 169 36.60 24.21 -8.38
CA LEU A 169 36.55 24.39 -9.83
C LEU A 169 36.24 25.84 -10.21
N HIS A 170 35.40 26.50 -9.42
CA HIS A 170 34.94 27.87 -9.66
C HIS A 170 35.71 28.95 -8.87
N GLY A 171 36.77 28.56 -8.14
CA GLY A 171 37.60 29.48 -7.36
C GLY A 171 36.85 30.20 -6.24
N LEU A 172 35.85 29.52 -5.66
CA LEU A 172 35.09 30.00 -4.51
C LEU A 172 35.71 29.50 -3.20
N ASP A 173 35.31 30.11 -2.08
CA ASP A 173 35.75 29.68 -0.75
C ASP A 173 35.25 28.25 -0.42
N ASP A 174 35.89 27.60 0.53
CA ASP A 174 35.56 26.22 0.94
C ASP A 174 34.29 26.14 1.79
N LEU A 175 33.77 24.92 1.99
CA LEU A 175 32.56 24.69 2.79
C LEU A 175 32.71 25.17 4.25
N GLU A 176 33.88 24.96 4.85
CA GLU A 176 34.14 25.32 6.24
C GLU A 176 34.10 26.83 6.47
N SER A 177 34.59 27.63 5.51
CA SER A 177 34.50 29.09 5.52
C SER A 177 33.06 29.60 5.46
N MET A 178 32.12 28.77 5.01
CA MET A 178 30.68 29.05 4.93
C MET A 178 29.91 28.48 6.12
N ASP A 179 30.58 28.15 7.22
CA ASP A 179 30.02 27.56 8.43
C ASP A 179 29.32 26.19 8.19
N ILE A 180 29.73 25.46 7.14
CA ILE A 180 29.24 24.10 6.88
C ILE A 180 30.19 23.11 7.54
N ASN A 181 29.65 22.26 8.41
CA ASN A 181 30.41 21.19 9.06
C ASN A 181 30.58 20.01 8.09
N THR A 182 31.82 19.61 7.85
CA THR A 182 32.25 18.55 6.93
C THR A 182 32.82 17.35 7.70
N GLY A 183 33.06 16.23 7.02
CA GLY A 183 33.70 15.05 7.58
C GLY A 183 32.80 14.19 8.48
N SER A 184 31.48 14.38 8.42
CA SER A 184 30.53 13.57 9.20
C SER A 184 29.25 13.25 8.44
N THR A 185 28.92 11.96 8.37
CA THR A 185 27.65 11.44 7.84
C THR A 185 26.60 11.22 8.94
N THR A 186 26.74 11.91 10.08
CA THR A 186 25.83 11.77 11.23
C THR A 186 24.42 12.24 10.88
N GLN A 187 23.44 11.38 11.11
CA GLN A 187 22.05 11.62 10.74
C GLN A 187 21.13 11.64 11.97
N VAL A 188 20.21 12.62 12.00
CA VAL A 188 19.21 12.78 13.08
C VAL A 188 17.76 12.60 12.61
N TRP A 189 17.53 12.44 11.29
CA TRP A 189 16.18 12.35 10.73
C TRP A 189 15.40 11.12 11.23
N TRP A 190 16.09 10.04 11.62
CA TRP A 190 15.45 8.84 12.17
C TRP A 190 14.69 9.14 13.48
N LEU A 191 15.10 10.18 14.24
CA LEU A 191 14.36 10.63 15.42
C LEU A 191 12.99 11.17 15.03
N LYS A 192 12.93 11.99 13.96
CA LYS A 192 11.65 12.48 13.42
C LYS A 192 10.76 11.29 13.08
N GLU A 193 11.28 10.30 12.36
CA GLU A 193 10.51 9.12 11.96
C GLU A 193 10.04 8.27 13.15
N ALA A 194 10.87 8.14 14.20
CA ALA A 194 10.46 7.48 15.44
C ALA A 194 9.30 8.21 16.13
N PHE A 195 9.35 9.54 16.20
CA PHE A 195 8.30 10.35 16.83
C PHE A 195 7.02 10.41 15.99
N THR A 196 7.10 10.52 14.66
CA THR A 196 5.93 10.44 13.79
C THR A 196 5.32 9.05 13.79
N GLY A 197 6.13 8.00 13.94
CA GLY A 197 5.67 6.62 14.11
C GLY A 197 4.92 6.44 15.43
N LEU A 198 5.44 6.99 16.53
CA LEU A 198 4.73 7.02 17.82
C LEU A 198 3.42 7.81 17.74
N ALA A 199 3.42 8.95 17.05
CA ALA A 199 2.22 9.72 16.80
C ALA A 199 1.19 8.91 15.99
N LEU A 200 1.62 8.17 14.97
CA LEU A 200 0.77 7.30 14.16
C LEU A 200 0.09 6.21 14.99
N VAL A 201 0.85 5.52 15.85
CA VAL A 201 0.28 4.53 16.78
C VAL A 201 -0.74 5.19 17.72
N SER A 202 -0.41 6.38 18.23
CA SER A 202 -1.31 7.15 19.11
C SER A 202 -2.60 7.55 18.40
N LEU A 203 -2.53 7.94 17.12
CA LEU A 203 -3.68 8.27 16.28
C LEU A 203 -4.62 7.06 16.12
N PHE A 204 -4.06 5.87 15.88
CA PHE A 204 -4.86 4.64 15.81
C PHE A 204 -5.46 4.25 17.15
N MET A 205 -4.73 4.43 18.25
CA MET A 205 -5.25 4.18 19.60
C MET A 205 -6.40 5.14 19.95
N MET A 206 -6.37 6.37 19.47
CA MET A 206 -7.41 7.38 19.68
C MET A 206 -8.77 6.99 19.06
N LEU A 207 -8.78 6.12 18.03
CA LEU A 207 -10.02 5.73 17.35
C LEU A 207 -11.06 5.09 18.28
N PHE A 208 -10.61 4.35 19.30
CA PHE A 208 -11.48 3.66 20.25
C PHE A 208 -12.20 4.61 21.22
N PRO A 209 -11.50 5.48 21.99
CA PRO A 209 -12.16 6.48 22.82
C PRO A 209 -12.98 7.47 21.97
N LEU A 210 -12.54 7.80 20.74
CA LEU A 210 -13.32 8.63 19.83
C LEU A 210 -14.69 8.00 19.51
N PHE A 211 -14.74 6.71 19.14
CA PHE A 211 -16.02 6.02 18.95
C PHE A 211 -16.87 6.03 20.23
N ALA A 212 -16.25 5.78 21.39
CA ALA A 212 -16.94 5.76 22.67
C ALA A 212 -17.57 7.13 23.02
N LEU A 213 -16.92 8.24 22.67
CA LEU A 213 -17.45 9.59 22.88
C LEU A 213 -18.53 9.95 21.87
N VAL A 214 -18.25 9.75 20.57
CA VAL A 214 -19.20 10.09 19.49
C VAL A 214 -20.50 9.29 19.65
N SER A 215 -20.41 8.00 19.96
CA SER A 215 -21.60 7.14 20.13
C SER A 215 -22.48 7.50 21.33
N GLN A 216 -22.05 8.37 22.24
CA GLN A 216 -22.89 8.85 23.35
C GLN A 216 -23.84 9.98 22.93
N LEU A 217 -23.58 10.65 21.80
CA LEU A 217 -24.40 11.78 21.35
C LEU A 217 -25.83 11.34 20.98
N PRO A 218 -26.87 12.18 21.20
CA PRO A 218 -28.27 11.78 21.05
C PRO A 218 -28.64 11.19 19.69
N VAL A 219 -28.05 11.69 18.61
CA VAL A 219 -28.27 11.21 17.23
C VAL A 219 -27.54 9.88 16.98
N PHE A 220 -26.44 9.62 17.70
CA PHE A 220 -25.50 8.54 17.44
C PHE A 220 -25.64 7.33 18.37
N LYS A 221 -26.28 7.47 19.54
CA LYS A 221 -26.54 6.36 20.48
C LYS A 221 -27.34 5.19 19.88
N HIS A 222 -27.96 5.41 18.73
CA HIS A 222 -28.74 4.41 18.02
C HIS A 222 -27.90 3.38 17.29
N VAL A 223 -26.56 3.47 17.30
CA VAL A 223 -25.68 2.37 16.88
C VAL A 223 -25.88 1.11 17.74
N PHE A 224 -26.29 1.30 18.99
CA PHE A 224 -26.59 0.22 19.92
C PHE A 224 -28.07 -0.16 19.87
N ALA A 225 -28.38 -1.45 19.70
CA ALA A 225 -29.77 -1.95 19.56
C ALA A 225 -30.68 -1.52 20.72
N ASN A 226 -30.15 -1.56 21.95
CA ASN A 226 -30.87 -1.20 23.18
C ASN A 226 -30.30 0.06 23.84
N GLY A 227 -29.60 0.91 23.08
CA GLY A 227 -28.95 2.11 23.59
C GLY A 227 -27.74 1.86 24.51
N LYS A 228 -27.28 0.62 24.65
CA LYS A 228 -26.09 0.23 25.42
C LYS A 228 -25.16 -0.65 24.60
N ALA A 229 -23.87 -0.44 24.76
CA ALA A 229 -22.85 -1.33 24.23
C ALA A 229 -23.03 -2.75 24.80
N LEU A 230 -22.79 -3.76 23.97
CA LEU A 230 -22.74 -5.14 24.41
C LEU A 230 -21.40 -5.41 25.12
N ASP A 231 -21.46 -6.24 26.15
CA ASP A 231 -20.28 -6.78 26.80
C ASP A 231 -19.62 -7.84 25.91
N GLU A 232 -18.29 -7.87 25.89
CA GLU A 232 -17.58 -8.99 25.29
C GLU A 232 -17.84 -10.24 26.14
N VAL A 233 -18.38 -11.29 25.53
CA VAL A 233 -18.61 -12.60 26.16
C VAL A 233 -17.70 -13.63 25.50
N GLU A 234 -17.04 -14.44 26.31
CA GLU A 234 -16.25 -15.58 25.81
C GLU A 234 -17.16 -16.79 25.70
N VAL A 235 -17.12 -17.48 24.57
CA VAL A 235 -17.99 -18.64 24.31
C VAL A 235 -17.09 -19.81 23.95
N ALA A 236 -17.19 -20.90 24.71
CA ALA A 236 -16.47 -22.13 24.41
C ALA A 236 -17.03 -22.74 23.11
N ILE A 237 -16.13 -23.00 22.15
CA ILE A 237 -16.45 -23.70 20.90
C ILE A 237 -16.09 -25.16 21.08
N ALA A 238 -16.98 -26.07 20.69
CA ALA A 238 -16.74 -27.50 20.75
C ALA A 238 -15.45 -27.90 19.98
N PRO A 239 -14.65 -28.87 20.47
CA PRO A 239 -13.33 -29.18 19.89
C PRO A 239 -13.36 -29.48 18.39
N GLU A 240 -14.36 -30.21 17.92
CA GLU A 240 -14.55 -30.56 16.51
C GLU A 240 -14.81 -29.32 15.63
N LYS A 241 -15.62 -28.38 16.12
CA LYS A 241 -15.92 -27.11 15.45
C LYS A 241 -14.72 -26.19 15.45
N LYS A 242 -13.92 -26.22 16.52
CA LYS A 242 -12.65 -25.49 16.62
C LYS A 242 -11.65 -26.00 15.59
N GLY A 243 -11.53 -27.32 15.41
CA GLY A 243 -10.69 -27.93 14.37
C GLY A 243 -11.07 -27.48 12.96
N ILE A 244 -12.37 -27.56 12.61
CA ILE A 244 -12.89 -27.10 11.31
C ILE A 244 -12.60 -25.61 11.10
N LYS A 245 -12.84 -24.76 12.09
CA LYS A 245 -12.57 -23.31 12.01
C LYS A 245 -11.12 -23.02 11.64
N TRP A 246 -10.16 -23.61 12.34
CA TRP A 246 -8.73 -23.37 12.09
C TRP A 246 -8.25 -23.98 10.77
N LEU A 247 -8.80 -25.13 10.37
CA LEU A 247 -8.54 -25.69 9.04
C LEU A 247 -8.98 -24.72 7.94
N VAL A 248 -10.21 -24.19 8.03
CA VAL A 248 -10.73 -23.23 7.07
C VAL A 248 -9.89 -21.95 7.05
N ILE A 249 -9.56 -21.38 8.22
CA ILE A 249 -8.71 -20.17 8.30
C ILE A 249 -7.36 -20.44 7.60
N THR A 250 -6.76 -21.60 7.82
CA THR A 250 -5.47 -21.97 7.22
C THR A 250 -5.59 -22.08 5.70
N ILE A 251 -6.57 -22.83 5.18
CA ILE A 251 -6.80 -22.98 3.74
C ILE A 251 -7.10 -21.62 3.10
N SER A 252 -7.99 -20.82 3.69
CA SER A 252 -8.32 -19.48 3.20
C SER A 252 -7.12 -18.55 3.21
N THR A 253 -6.23 -18.66 4.21
CA THR A 253 -4.98 -17.88 4.26
C THR A 253 -4.07 -18.25 3.09
N LEU A 254 -3.84 -19.54 2.85
CA LEU A 254 -3.00 -20.01 1.74
C LEU A 254 -3.57 -19.63 0.38
N LEU A 255 -4.89 -19.76 0.20
CA LEU A 255 -5.56 -19.30 -1.03
C LEU A 255 -5.44 -17.79 -1.20
N SER A 256 -5.52 -17.02 -0.10
CA SER A 256 -5.37 -15.56 -0.15
C SER A 256 -3.95 -15.14 -0.53
N VAL A 257 -2.92 -15.85 -0.06
CA VAL A 257 -1.52 -15.66 -0.50
C VAL A 257 -1.41 -15.95 -1.99
N PHE A 258 -1.95 -17.08 -2.46
CA PHE A 258 -1.88 -17.50 -3.86
C PHE A 258 -2.59 -16.53 -4.82
N PHE A 259 -3.79 -16.06 -4.46
CA PHE A 259 -4.58 -15.17 -5.32
C PHE A 259 -4.17 -13.69 -5.21
N LEU A 260 -3.27 -13.32 -4.28
CA LEU A 260 -2.85 -11.93 -4.10
C LEU A 260 -2.26 -11.36 -5.38
N THR A 261 -1.26 -12.05 -5.96
CA THR A 261 -0.58 -11.59 -7.18
C THR A 261 -1.53 -11.63 -8.37
N LEU A 262 -2.24 -12.75 -8.55
CA LEU A 262 -3.19 -12.94 -9.65
C LEU A 262 -4.26 -11.84 -9.71
N LEU A 263 -4.81 -11.43 -8.56
CA LEU A 263 -5.81 -10.38 -8.50
C LEU A 263 -5.20 -8.99 -8.66
N MET A 264 -4.07 -8.68 -8.02
CA MET A 264 -3.43 -7.37 -8.17
C MET A 264 -2.96 -7.13 -9.62
N ASP A 265 -2.38 -8.13 -10.27
CA ASP A 265 -1.94 -8.05 -11.67
C ASP A 265 -3.07 -8.21 -12.68
N ARG A 266 -4.26 -8.61 -12.22
CA ARG A 266 -5.41 -8.94 -13.09
C ARG A 266 -5.03 -9.99 -14.14
N SER A 267 -4.31 -11.01 -13.69
CA SER A 267 -3.72 -12.06 -14.51
C SER A 267 -4.76 -12.78 -15.39
N ALA A 268 -4.33 -13.23 -16.57
CA ALA A 268 -5.12 -14.09 -17.43
C ALA A 268 -5.54 -15.40 -16.74
N ASP A 269 -4.76 -15.88 -15.78
CA ASP A 269 -5.03 -17.12 -15.03
C ASP A 269 -6.26 -17.03 -14.11
N LEU A 270 -6.81 -15.83 -13.89
CA LEU A 270 -8.09 -15.64 -13.19
C LEU A 270 -9.24 -16.38 -13.89
N ILE A 271 -9.10 -16.76 -15.17
CA ILE A 271 -10.06 -17.60 -15.87
C ILE A 271 -10.27 -18.97 -15.17
N ASN A 272 -9.23 -19.52 -14.55
CA ASN A 272 -9.32 -20.78 -13.82
C ASN A 272 -10.19 -20.62 -12.56
N LEU A 273 -10.03 -19.51 -11.84
CA LEU A 273 -10.89 -19.18 -10.70
C LEU A 273 -12.33 -18.90 -11.15
N ALA A 274 -12.52 -18.26 -12.31
CA ALA A 274 -13.84 -18.05 -12.91
C ALA A 274 -14.53 -19.38 -13.28
N ASN A 275 -13.78 -20.36 -13.78
CA ASN A 275 -14.29 -21.71 -14.04
C ASN A 275 -14.63 -22.45 -12.75
N ALA A 276 -13.83 -22.29 -11.69
CA ALA A 276 -14.17 -22.82 -10.36
C ALA A 276 -15.51 -22.27 -9.84
N MET A 277 -15.81 -20.99 -10.08
CA MET A 277 -17.12 -20.41 -9.74
C MET A 277 -18.28 -21.04 -10.53
N HIS A 278 -18.04 -21.43 -11.80
CA HIS A 278 -19.04 -22.17 -12.58
C HIS A 278 -19.34 -23.55 -11.95
N TYR A 279 -18.31 -24.30 -11.58
CA TYR A 279 -18.48 -25.59 -10.91
C TYR A 279 -19.12 -25.44 -9.53
N LEU A 280 -18.77 -24.40 -8.78
CA LEU A 280 -19.40 -24.09 -7.49
C LEU A 280 -20.91 -23.89 -7.65
N MET A 281 -21.36 -23.15 -8.67
CA MET A 281 -22.79 -22.98 -8.92
C MET A 281 -23.49 -24.32 -9.17
N GLY A 282 -22.91 -25.19 -10.00
CA GLY A 282 -23.44 -26.54 -10.24
C GLY A 282 -23.52 -27.38 -8.96
N ALA A 283 -22.46 -27.35 -8.15
CA ALA A 283 -22.41 -28.06 -6.87
C ALA A 283 -23.48 -27.57 -5.88
N VAL A 284 -23.69 -26.25 -5.77
CA VAL A 284 -24.75 -25.68 -4.91
C VAL A 284 -26.13 -26.17 -5.35
N VAL A 285 -26.42 -26.16 -6.65
CA VAL A 285 -27.71 -26.65 -7.18
C VAL A 285 -27.89 -28.14 -6.86
N LEU A 286 -26.87 -28.97 -7.08
CA LEU A 286 -26.92 -30.41 -6.78
C LEU A 286 -27.18 -30.68 -5.28
N VAL A 287 -26.48 -29.97 -4.40
CA VAL A 287 -26.66 -30.09 -2.94
C VAL A 287 -28.07 -29.66 -2.53
N LEU A 288 -28.58 -28.55 -3.06
CA LEU A 288 -29.95 -28.11 -2.78
C LEU A 288 -31.00 -29.12 -3.26
N MET A 289 -30.83 -29.70 -4.45
CA MET A 289 -31.72 -30.74 -4.96
C MET A 289 -31.71 -31.97 -4.03
N ALA A 290 -30.54 -32.43 -3.60
CA ALA A 290 -30.43 -33.55 -2.67
C ALA A 290 -31.13 -33.27 -1.32
N ILE A 291 -30.94 -32.07 -0.76
CA ILE A 291 -31.61 -31.64 0.48
C ILE A 291 -33.13 -31.65 0.31
N TRP A 292 -33.64 -31.15 -0.81
CA TRP A 292 -35.08 -31.15 -1.10
C TRP A 292 -35.65 -32.56 -1.30
N ILE A 293 -34.95 -33.44 -2.03
CA ILE A 293 -35.35 -34.84 -2.20
C ILE A 293 -35.48 -35.54 -0.84
N ILE A 294 -34.47 -35.38 0.04
CA ILE A 294 -34.49 -35.96 1.39
C ILE A 294 -35.65 -35.38 2.23
N ALA A 295 -35.89 -34.08 2.14
CA ALA A 295 -36.95 -33.42 2.91
C ALA A 295 -38.36 -33.88 2.47
N VAL A 296 -38.59 -34.00 1.16
CA VAL A 296 -39.88 -34.41 0.59
C VAL A 296 -40.13 -35.90 0.82
N LEU A 297 -39.16 -36.78 0.55
CA LEU A 297 -39.29 -38.22 0.78
C LEU A 297 -39.45 -38.56 2.27
N GLY A 298 -38.84 -37.77 3.16
CA GLY A 298 -38.97 -37.94 4.59
C GLY A 298 -40.29 -37.45 5.20
N ASN A 299 -41.12 -36.71 4.43
CA ASN A 299 -42.40 -36.10 4.85
C ASN A 299 -42.38 -35.42 6.24
N ASP A 300 -41.27 -34.77 6.57
CA ASP A 300 -41.03 -34.18 7.89
C ASP A 300 -40.97 -32.65 7.78
N LYS A 301 -41.86 -31.97 8.51
CA LYS A 301 -41.95 -30.51 8.55
C LYS A 301 -40.64 -29.85 8.99
N ALA A 302 -39.86 -30.49 9.87
CA ALA A 302 -38.57 -29.97 10.31
C ALA A 302 -37.54 -30.00 9.15
N LYS A 303 -37.49 -31.09 8.38
CA LYS A 303 -36.61 -31.22 7.21
C LYS A 303 -37.00 -30.25 6.09
N ILE A 304 -38.29 -30.01 5.89
CA ILE A 304 -38.77 -28.99 4.94
C ILE A 304 -38.28 -27.59 5.35
N LYS A 305 -38.32 -27.24 6.63
CA LYS A 305 -37.83 -25.95 7.12
C LYS A 305 -36.31 -25.81 6.94
N ILE A 306 -35.55 -26.89 7.13
CA ILE A 306 -34.11 -26.93 6.83
C ILE A 306 -33.87 -26.70 5.32
N ALA A 307 -34.62 -27.38 4.45
CA ALA A 307 -34.51 -27.21 3.01
C ALA A 307 -34.82 -25.78 2.55
N GLN A 308 -35.83 -25.13 3.13
CA GLN A 308 -36.14 -23.73 2.88
C GLN A 308 -34.98 -22.81 3.29
N LYS A 309 -34.42 -22.99 4.49
CA LYS A 309 -33.27 -22.19 4.97
C LYS A 309 -32.03 -22.41 4.10
N ALA A 310 -31.76 -23.66 3.71
CA ALA A 310 -30.68 -24.01 2.81
C ALA A 310 -30.85 -23.34 1.44
N THR A 311 -32.08 -23.28 0.93
CA THR A 311 -32.40 -22.61 -0.35
C THR A 311 -32.03 -21.12 -0.32
N SER A 312 -32.37 -20.41 0.76
CA SER A 312 -31.99 -18.99 0.89
C SER A 312 -30.47 -18.80 0.93
N GLY A 313 -29.74 -19.64 1.66
CA GLY A 313 -28.27 -19.60 1.69
C GLY A 313 -27.65 -19.95 0.34
N GLY A 314 -28.17 -20.98 -0.32
CA GLY A 314 -27.71 -21.40 -1.64
C GLY A 314 -28.00 -20.35 -2.73
N ALA A 315 -29.14 -19.65 -2.67
CA ALA A 315 -29.43 -18.55 -3.59
C ALA A 315 -28.41 -17.40 -3.45
N VAL A 316 -28.03 -17.04 -2.23
CA VAL A 316 -26.96 -16.05 -1.99
C VAL A 316 -25.63 -16.53 -2.57
N LEU A 317 -25.26 -17.80 -2.34
CA LEU A 317 -24.03 -18.37 -2.89
C LEU A 317 -24.03 -18.39 -4.42
N LEU A 318 -25.15 -18.72 -5.07
CA LEU A 318 -25.29 -18.68 -6.52
C LEU A 318 -25.09 -17.26 -7.07
N LEU A 319 -25.71 -16.26 -6.44
CA LEU A 319 -25.56 -14.85 -6.84
C LEU A 319 -24.10 -14.38 -6.65
N LEU A 320 -23.47 -14.73 -5.53
CA LEU A 320 -22.06 -14.40 -5.29
C LEU A 320 -21.14 -15.07 -6.31
N ALA A 321 -21.32 -16.36 -6.58
CA ALA A 321 -20.51 -17.09 -7.55
C ALA A 321 -20.69 -16.56 -8.98
N LEU A 322 -21.93 -16.23 -9.37
CA LEU A 322 -22.23 -15.63 -10.68
C LEU A 322 -21.58 -14.24 -10.82
N ALA A 323 -21.77 -13.37 -9.82
CA ALA A 323 -21.20 -12.02 -9.81
C ALA A 323 -19.67 -12.07 -9.78
N PHE A 324 -19.08 -12.97 -8.98
CA PHE A 324 -17.63 -13.10 -8.92
C PHE A 324 -17.06 -13.64 -10.22
N ARG A 325 -17.71 -14.63 -10.84
CA ARG A 325 -17.33 -15.11 -12.16
C ARG A 325 -17.33 -13.98 -13.19
N TRP A 326 -18.39 -13.18 -13.23
CA TRP A 326 -18.46 -12.01 -14.11
C TRP A 326 -17.30 -11.03 -13.82
N PHE A 327 -17.03 -10.73 -12.56
CA PHE A 327 -15.93 -9.86 -12.17
C PHE A 327 -14.56 -10.37 -12.65
N LEU A 328 -14.29 -11.67 -12.49
CA LEU A 328 -13.04 -12.32 -12.89
C LEU A 328 -12.85 -12.36 -14.41
N THR A 329 -13.94 -12.40 -15.19
CA THR A 329 -13.87 -12.35 -16.66
C THR A 329 -13.88 -10.93 -17.22
N ASN A 330 -13.99 -9.90 -16.38
CA ASN A 330 -14.04 -8.49 -16.77
C ASN A 330 -12.95 -7.69 -16.03
N THR A 331 -11.69 -8.01 -16.29
CA THR A 331 -10.51 -7.40 -15.62
C THR A 331 -10.34 -5.90 -15.87
N GLN A 332 -11.02 -5.34 -16.88
CA GLN A 332 -10.88 -3.95 -17.30
C GLN A 332 -11.93 -2.97 -16.72
N ILE A 333 -12.82 -3.43 -15.84
CA ILE A 333 -13.93 -2.59 -15.31
C ILE A 333 -13.47 -1.33 -14.55
N ILE A 334 -12.21 -1.30 -14.11
CA ILE A 334 -11.60 -0.17 -13.38
C ILE A 334 -10.22 0.17 -13.96
N SER A 335 -10.09 0.27 -15.28
CA SER A 335 -8.84 0.70 -15.96
C SER A 335 -8.93 2.05 -16.67
N ASN A 336 -10.12 2.65 -16.81
CA ASN A 336 -10.25 3.98 -17.42
C ASN A 336 -9.65 5.07 -16.51
N PHE A 337 -8.46 5.55 -16.82
CA PHE A 337 -7.71 6.52 -16.01
C PHE A 337 -8.31 7.93 -15.96
N VAL A 338 -9.28 8.26 -16.82
CA VAL A 338 -10.00 9.54 -16.75
C VAL A 338 -10.99 9.50 -15.58
N TYR A 339 -11.70 8.38 -15.42
CA TYR A 339 -12.66 8.22 -14.33
C TYR A 339 -12.00 7.70 -13.06
N TRP A 340 -11.19 6.65 -13.20
CA TRP A 340 -10.41 5.95 -12.17
C TRP A 340 -8.97 6.47 -12.15
N SER A 341 -8.83 7.73 -11.75
CA SER A 341 -7.61 8.54 -11.88
C SER A 341 -6.45 8.15 -10.97
N ALA A 342 -6.57 7.09 -10.17
CA ALA A 342 -5.50 6.59 -9.32
C ALA A 342 -5.11 5.15 -9.74
N PRO A 343 -4.19 4.97 -10.72
CA PRO A 343 -3.83 3.66 -11.26
C PRO A 343 -3.43 2.62 -10.21
N SER A 344 -2.58 3.01 -9.25
CA SER A 344 -2.14 2.12 -8.16
C SER A 344 -3.31 1.69 -7.27
N VAL A 345 -4.27 2.58 -7.03
CA VAL A 345 -5.49 2.27 -6.27
C VAL A 345 -6.41 1.34 -7.07
N ASN A 346 -6.45 1.46 -8.39
CA ASN A 346 -7.23 0.55 -9.24
C ASN A 346 -6.79 -0.90 -9.09
N THR A 347 -5.50 -1.13 -8.94
CA THR A 347 -4.94 -2.46 -8.64
C THR A 347 -5.40 -2.96 -7.27
N ILE A 348 -5.25 -2.14 -6.23
CA ILE A 348 -5.67 -2.49 -4.88
C ILE A 348 -7.19 -2.77 -4.82
N VAL A 349 -8.00 -1.98 -5.50
CA VAL A 349 -9.46 -2.13 -5.52
C VAL A 349 -9.89 -3.41 -6.22
N TYR A 350 -9.25 -3.78 -7.34
CA TYR A 350 -9.54 -5.05 -8.01
C TYR A 350 -9.25 -6.23 -7.07
N TRP A 351 -8.09 -6.21 -6.43
CA TRP A 351 -7.74 -7.19 -5.41
C TRP A 351 -8.72 -7.22 -4.23
N ALA A 352 -9.13 -6.05 -3.74
CA ALA A 352 -10.05 -5.93 -2.62
C ALA A 352 -11.42 -6.52 -2.95
N ILE A 353 -11.98 -6.25 -4.13
CA ILE A 353 -13.27 -6.82 -4.56
C ILE A 353 -13.16 -8.34 -4.75
N GLY A 354 -12.10 -8.83 -5.40
CA GLY A 354 -11.88 -10.27 -5.55
C GLY A 354 -11.76 -10.99 -4.21
N SER A 355 -11.00 -10.40 -3.28
CA SER A 355 -10.88 -10.88 -1.90
C SER A 355 -12.22 -10.86 -1.16
N ALA A 356 -13.04 -9.83 -1.37
CA ALA A 356 -14.38 -9.73 -0.78
C ALA A 356 -15.27 -10.90 -1.21
N PHE A 357 -15.28 -11.26 -2.50
CA PHE A 357 -16.06 -12.41 -2.97
C PHE A 357 -15.58 -13.73 -2.36
N LEU A 358 -14.26 -13.95 -2.30
CA LEU A 358 -13.69 -15.14 -1.65
C LEU A 358 -14.07 -15.22 -0.17
N ILE A 359 -13.99 -14.10 0.54
CA ILE A 359 -14.41 -14.00 1.94
C ILE A 359 -15.90 -14.32 2.08
N LEU A 360 -16.77 -13.69 1.30
CA LEU A 360 -18.22 -13.87 1.38
C LEU A 360 -18.63 -15.31 1.09
N ILE A 361 -18.11 -15.91 0.00
CA ILE A 361 -18.36 -17.31 -0.34
C ILE A 361 -17.94 -18.23 0.81
N THR A 362 -16.74 -18.03 1.35
CA THR A 362 -16.24 -18.83 2.48
C THR A 362 -17.14 -18.66 3.71
N VAL A 363 -17.49 -17.43 4.08
CA VAL A 363 -18.34 -17.14 5.24
C VAL A 363 -19.73 -17.78 5.10
N PHE A 364 -20.37 -17.67 3.93
CA PHE A 364 -21.71 -18.22 3.70
C PHE A 364 -21.73 -19.76 3.60
N ILE A 365 -20.63 -20.39 3.18
CA ILE A 365 -20.49 -21.86 3.21
C ILE A 365 -20.25 -22.35 4.64
N VAL A 366 -19.33 -21.73 5.37
CA VAL A 366 -18.77 -22.30 6.61
C VAL A 366 -19.59 -21.93 7.85
N THR A 367 -20.15 -20.72 7.91
CA THR A 367 -20.89 -20.26 9.10
C THR A 367 -22.07 -21.17 9.47
N PRO A 368 -22.91 -21.66 8.52
CA PRO A 368 -23.97 -22.61 8.84
C PRO A 368 -23.45 -23.95 9.40
N VAL A 369 -22.28 -24.40 8.94
CA VAL A 369 -21.67 -25.68 9.37
C VAL A 369 -21.13 -25.56 10.79
N VAL A 370 -20.39 -24.50 11.09
CA VAL A 370 -19.83 -24.26 12.43
C VAL A 370 -20.94 -24.00 13.46
N ASN A 371 -22.00 -23.29 13.07
CA ASN A 371 -23.13 -22.99 13.95
C ASN A 371 -24.22 -24.09 13.94
N ALA A 372 -23.96 -25.25 13.33
CA ALA A 372 -24.93 -26.34 13.29
C ALA A 372 -25.29 -26.79 14.72
N GLY A 373 -26.59 -26.87 15.01
CA GLY A 373 -27.11 -27.22 16.34
C GLY A 373 -27.10 -26.08 17.36
N GLU A 374 -26.64 -24.87 17.01
CA GLU A 374 -26.58 -23.72 17.91
C GLU A 374 -27.54 -22.60 17.46
N ASP A 375 -28.20 -21.95 18.42
CA ASP A 375 -29.01 -20.76 18.14
C ASP A 375 -28.16 -19.49 18.24
N VAL A 376 -27.48 -19.19 17.13
CA VAL A 376 -26.56 -18.04 17.05
C VAL A 376 -27.31 -16.80 16.57
N ILE A 377 -27.57 -15.86 17.48
CA ILE A 377 -28.19 -14.56 17.14
C ILE A 377 -27.26 -13.75 16.23
N ASN A 378 -27.77 -13.27 15.10
CA ASN A 378 -27.01 -12.47 14.12
C ASN A 378 -25.68 -13.12 13.70
N PRO A 379 -25.70 -14.32 13.09
CA PRO A 379 -24.50 -15.14 12.89
C PRO A 379 -23.46 -14.49 11.97
N TYR A 380 -23.90 -13.58 11.10
CA TYR A 380 -23.05 -12.84 10.15
C TYR A 380 -22.75 -11.41 10.57
N GLY A 381 -23.36 -10.91 11.65
CA GLY A 381 -23.25 -9.50 12.04
C GLY A 381 -24.08 -8.52 11.18
N LEU A 382 -24.83 -8.99 10.17
CA LEU A 382 -25.59 -8.16 9.24
C LEU A 382 -26.95 -7.68 9.77
N LYS A 383 -27.60 -8.44 10.66
CA LYS A 383 -28.94 -8.13 11.17
C LYS A 383 -28.88 -6.88 12.08
N ALA A 384 -29.46 -5.79 11.60
CA ALA A 384 -29.64 -4.54 12.34
C ALA A 384 -30.91 -3.81 11.88
N SER A 385 -31.48 -2.95 12.72
CA SER A 385 -32.58 -2.07 12.31
C SER A 385 -32.07 -0.97 11.35
N LEU A 386 -32.94 -0.43 10.49
CA LEU A 386 -32.60 0.71 9.62
C LEU A 386 -32.04 1.90 10.40
N LYS A 387 -32.58 2.13 11.60
CA LYS A 387 -32.11 3.18 12.51
C LYS A 387 -30.67 2.94 12.96
N GLN A 388 -30.30 1.69 13.28
CA GLN A 388 -28.92 1.33 13.61
C GLN A 388 -27.98 1.49 12.43
N VAL A 389 -28.40 1.10 11.23
CA VAL A 389 -27.58 1.24 10.01
C VAL A 389 -27.35 2.72 9.70
N GLY A 390 -28.41 3.54 9.72
CA GLY A 390 -28.30 4.99 9.52
C GLY A 390 -27.44 5.67 10.57
N SER A 391 -27.62 5.33 11.85
CA SER A 391 -26.77 5.83 12.94
C SER A 391 -25.31 5.39 12.78
N SER A 392 -25.07 4.16 12.31
CA SER A 392 -23.72 3.63 12.07
C SER A 392 -23.01 4.41 10.98
N PHE A 393 -23.72 4.73 9.89
CA PHE A 393 -23.19 5.55 8.81
C PHE A 393 -22.85 6.96 9.31
N LEU A 394 -23.74 7.61 10.06
CA LEU A 394 -23.50 8.96 10.58
C LEU A 394 -22.33 9.00 11.58
N VAL A 395 -22.20 7.99 12.44
CA VAL A 395 -21.04 7.86 13.35
C VAL A 395 -19.75 7.69 12.55
N ALA A 396 -19.75 6.85 11.51
CA ALA A 396 -18.60 6.68 10.65
C ALA A 396 -18.18 7.99 9.98
N VAL A 397 -19.13 8.74 9.39
CA VAL A 397 -18.87 10.06 8.79
C VAL A 397 -18.28 11.03 9.82
N ALA A 398 -18.90 11.14 11.00
CA ALA A 398 -18.44 12.04 12.06
C ALA A 398 -17.03 11.69 12.53
N MET A 399 -16.76 10.40 12.78
CA MET A 399 -15.43 9.95 13.20
C MET A 399 -14.38 10.20 12.11
N THR A 400 -14.67 9.88 10.85
CA THR A 400 -13.74 10.12 9.74
C THR A 400 -13.45 11.62 9.61
N ALA A 401 -14.48 12.48 9.67
CA ALA A 401 -14.28 13.93 9.63
C ALA A 401 -13.43 14.45 10.80
N ILE A 402 -13.68 13.97 12.02
CA ILE A 402 -12.89 14.37 13.21
C ILE A 402 -11.43 13.94 13.09
N VAL A 403 -11.18 12.68 12.66
CA VAL A 403 -9.80 12.18 12.48
C VAL A 403 -9.07 12.97 11.41
N LEU A 404 -9.70 13.20 10.24
CA LEU A 404 -9.07 13.95 9.16
C LEU A 404 -8.86 15.43 9.50
N LEU A 405 -9.80 16.05 10.23
CA LEU A 405 -9.63 17.41 10.74
C LEU A 405 -8.48 17.49 11.74
N PHE A 406 -8.35 16.51 12.63
CA PHE A 406 -7.23 16.45 13.57
C PHE A 406 -5.89 16.31 12.83
N VAL A 407 -5.82 15.44 11.82
CA VAL A 407 -4.65 15.30 10.94
C VAL A 407 -4.32 16.63 10.24
N ALA A 408 -5.34 17.34 9.73
CA ALA A 408 -5.17 18.63 9.09
C ALA A 408 -4.66 19.71 10.04
N ILE A 409 -5.21 19.80 11.26
CA ILE A 409 -4.75 20.74 12.29
C ILE A 409 -3.28 20.46 12.62
N VAL A 410 -2.88 19.19 12.79
CA VAL A 410 -1.49 18.84 13.06
C VAL A 410 -0.58 19.24 11.89
N GLY A 411 -1.00 18.96 10.66
CA GLY A 411 -0.30 19.38 9.44
C GLY A 411 -0.14 20.90 9.31
N TRP A 412 -1.16 21.68 9.67
CA TRP A 412 -1.11 23.14 9.55
C TRP A 412 -0.34 23.82 10.68
N VAL A 413 -0.45 23.33 11.91
CA VAL A 413 0.15 23.97 13.10
C VAL A 413 1.59 23.52 13.30
N PHE A 414 1.85 22.23 13.16
CA PHE A 414 3.16 21.63 13.46
C PHE A 414 3.97 21.29 12.21
N LEU A 415 3.40 21.46 11.01
CA LEU A 415 4.06 21.17 9.72
C LEU A 415 4.59 19.71 9.65
N THR A 416 3.88 18.80 10.33
CA THR A 416 4.20 17.37 10.38
C THR A 416 2.95 16.54 10.15
N ASP A 417 3.13 15.26 9.87
CA ASP A 417 2.05 14.29 9.75
C ASP A 417 2.35 13.03 10.58
N PHE A 418 1.53 12.01 10.37
CA PHE A 418 1.60 10.73 11.07
C PHE A 418 2.16 9.69 10.12
N ARG A 419 3.42 9.32 10.27
CA ARG A 419 4.09 8.44 9.33
C ARG A 419 5.06 7.48 9.98
N PHE A 420 5.20 6.32 9.34
CA PHE A 420 6.27 5.36 9.57
C PHE A 420 6.53 4.58 8.29
N TYR A 421 7.80 4.44 7.92
CA TYR A 421 8.25 3.97 6.62
C TYR A 421 7.54 4.70 5.46
N THR A 422 7.13 3.96 4.44
CA THR A 422 6.34 4.46 3.32
C THR A 422 4.86 4.71 3.66
N TYR A 423 4.43 4.46 4.90
CA TYR A 423 3.04 4.63 5.33
C TYR A 423 2.84 5.97 6.03
N ALA A 424 1.96 6.81 5.49
CA ALA A 424 1.61 8.09 6.11
C ALA A 424 0.10 8.33 6.16
N ILE A 425 -0.35 9.10 7.14
CA ILE A 425 -1.69 9.69 7.22
C ILE A 425 -1.50 11.21 7.19
N GLN A 426 -1.80 11.77 6.02
CA GLN A 426 -1.56 13.17 5.69
C GLN A 426 -2.81 13.82 5.08
N ILE A 427 -2.77 15.14 4.91
CA ILE A 427 -3.83 15.90 4.24
C ILE A 427 -3.90 15.56 2.75
N PHE A 428 -5.10 15.63 2.18
CA PHE A 428 -5.34 15.41 0.76
C PHE A 428 -5.77 16.72 0.07
N ASN A 429 -5.49 16.82 -1.23
CA ASN A 429 -5.99 17.92 -2.07
C ASN A 429 -7.42 17.64 -2.57
N SER A 430 -8.02 18.63 -3.24
CA SER A 430 -9.39 18.54 -3.77
C SER A 430 -9.57 17.41 -4.79
N ASN A 431 -8.58 17.15 -5.64
CA ASN A 431 -8.63 16.06 -6.64
C ASN A 431 -8.63 14.68 -5.97
N GLN A 432 -7.78 14.50 -4.96
CA GLN A 432 -7.75 13.28 -4.13
C GLN A 432 -9.06 13.08 -3.36
N PHE A 433 -9.66 14.15 -2.83
CA PHE A 433 -10.97 14.08 -2.17
C PHE A 433 -12.06 13.59 -3.12
N VAL A 434 -12.19 14.19 -4.30
CA VAL A 434 -13.19 13.79 -5.31
C VAL A 434 -12.95 12.36 -5.79
N ALA A 435 -11.69 11.98 -6.01
CA ALA A 435 -11.34 10.60 -6.35
C ALA A 435 -11.79 9.63 -5.24
N ALA A 436 -11.50 9.92 -3.97
CA ALA A 436 -11.88 9.08 -2.84
C ALA A 436 -13.39 8.80 -2.79
N LEU A 437 -14.25 9.79 -3.10
CA LEU A 437 -15.70 9.60 -3.17
C LEU A 437 -16.12 8.55 -4.22
N LYS A 438 -15.41 8.46 -5.34
CA LYS A 438 -15.66 7.43 -6.37
C LYS A 438 -15.22 6.04 -5.92
N TYR A 439 -14.15 5.93 -5.13
CA TYR A 439 -13.60 4.65 -4.66
C TYR A 439 -14.30 4.11 -3.40
N ILE A 440 -14.92 4.96 -2.57
CA ILE A 440 -15.62 4.54 -1.35
C ILE A 440 -16.63 3.40 -1.60
N PRO A 441 -17.52 3.47 -2.61
CA PRO A 441 -18.46 2.37 -2.89
C PRO A 441 -17.76 1.04 -3.24
N LEU A 442 -16.60 1.09 -3.90
CA LEU A 442 -15.85 -0.10 -4.28
C LEU A 442 -15.15 -0.73 -3.07
N PHE A 443 -14.47 0.09 -2.27
CA PHE A 443 -13.83 -0.37 -1.03
C PHE A 443 -14.85 -0.85 0.01
N PHE A 444 -16.07 -0.31 -0.01
CA PHE A 444 -17.13 -0.77 0.88
C PHE A 444 -17.42 -2.26 0.72
N ILE A 445 -17.34 -2.80 -0.51
CA ILE A 445 -17.54 -4.23 -0.79
C ILE A 445 -16.55 -5.07 0.02
N TYR A 446 -15.27 -4.67 -0.01
CA TYR A 446 -14.22 -5.33 0.77
C TYR A 446 -14.38 -5.14 2.26
N TYR A 447 -14.52 -3.91 2.75
CA TYR A 447 -14.57 -3.64 4.18
C TYR A 447 -15.83 -4.20 4.86
N LEU A 448 -16.93 -4.38 4.12
CA LEU A 448 -18.11 -5.12 4.58
C LEU A 448 -17.80 -6.62 4.74
N ALA A 449 -17.23 -7.25 3.70
CA ALA A 449 -16.84 -8.66 3.75
C ALA A 449 -15.79 -8.93 4.85
N ALA A 450 -14.79 -8.06 4.95
CA ALA A 450 -13.76 -8.06 5.99
C ALA A 450 -14.37 -7.94 7.39
N SER A 451 -15.31 -7.00 7.60
CA SER A 451 -16.01 -6.86 8.88
C SER A 451 -16.82 -8.12 9.23
N MET A 452 -17.45 -8.77 8.25
CA MET A 452 -18.18 -10.03 8.46
C MET A 452 -17.25 -11.17 8.88
N THR A 453 -16.14 -11.41 8.17
CA THR A 453 -15.21 -12.49 8.53
C THR A 453 -14.55 -12.25 9.89
N VAL A 454 -14.17 -11.00 10.18
CA VAL A 454 -13.64 -10.62 11.50
C VAL A 454 -14.69 -10.85 12.57
N PHE A 455 -15.95 -10.42 12.36
CA PHE A 455 -17.04 -10.62 13.32
C PHE A 455 -17.30 -12.10 13.59
N VAL A 456 -17.45 -12.92 12.54
CA VAL A 456 -17.72 -14.37 12.65
C VAL A 456 -16.60 -15.08 13.40
N ASN A 457 -15.33 -14.76 13.11
CA ASN A 457 -14.19 -15.47 13.67
C ASN A 457 -13.74 -14.94 15.04
N SER A 458 -14.05 -13.69 15.39
CA SER A 458 -13.67 -13.12 16.69
C SER A 458 -14.80 -13.18 17.72
N ARG A 459 -16.04 -13.47 17.31
CA ARG A 459 -17.16 -13.65 18.23
C ARG A 459 -16.85 -14.72 19.26
N GLY A 460 -17.12 -14.44 20.53
CA GLY A 460 -16.83 -15.36 21.61
C GLY A 460 -15.36 -15.34 22.05
N MET A 461 -14.53 -14.41 21.58
CA MET A 461 -13.13 -14.24 22.01
C MET A 461 -12.87 -12.85 22.59
N LYS A 462 -12.05 -12.78 23.65
CA LYS A 462 -11.70 -11.54 24.36
C LYS A 462 -10.22 -11.17 24.25
N GLY A 463 -9.94 -9.89 24.50
CA GLY A 463 -8.60 -9.36 24.70
C GLY A 463 -7.69 -9.41 23.47
N TRP A 464 -6.39 -9.23 23.70
CA TRP A 464 -5.39 -9.01 22.65
C TRP A 464 -5.22 -10.19 21.68
N LYS A 465 -5.49 -11.44 22.12
CA LYS A 465 -5.42 -12.61 21.24
C LYS A 465 -6.46 -12.55 20.13
N ALA A 466 -7.64 -12.02 20.43
CA ALA A 466 -8.71 -11.86 19.47
C ALA A 466 -8.45 -10.67 18.53
N ASP A 467 -7.83 -9.60 19.04
CA ASP A 467 -7.29 -8.51 18.22
C ASP A 467 -6.22 -9.02 17.23
N LEU A 468 -5.27 -9.84 17.71
CA LEU A 468 -4.23 -10.44 16.88
C LEU A 468 -4.81 -11.35 15.80
N LEU A 469 -5.78 -12.20 16.14
CA LEU A 469 -6.49 -13.00 15.12
C LEU A 469 -7.17 -12.11 14.09
N SER A 470 -7.80 -11.01 14.53
CA SER A 470 -8.55 -10.13 13.63
C SER A 470 -7.62 -9.34 12.69
N ALA A 471 -6.46 -8.91 13.18
CA ALA A 471 -5.39 -8.38 12.33
C ALA A 471 -4.86 -9.44 11.35
N PHE A 472 -4.59 -10.65 11.84
CA PHE A 472 -4.09 -11.76 11.02
C PHE A 472 -5.06 -12.17 9.90
N LEU A 473 -6.37 -12.21 10.17
CA LEU A 473 -7.37 -12.58 9.15
C LEU A 473 -7.36 -11.67 7.92
N LEU A 474 -6.90 -10.42 8.06
CA LEU A 474 -6.83 -9.46 6.97
C LEU A 474 -5.39 -9.26 6.46
N ALA A 475 -4.43 -9.00 7.36
CA ALA A 475 -3.05 -8.68 7.02
C ALA A 475 -2.14 -9.92 6.92
N GLY A 476 -2.49 -11.03 7.58
CA GLY A 476 -1.68 -12.25 7.66
C GLY A 476 -1.29 -12.83 6.30
N PRO A 477 -2.23 -13.02 5.34
CA PRO A 477 -1.89 -13.45 3.99
C PRO A 477 -0.90 -12.52 3.29
N VAL A 478 -1.05 -11.21 3.45
CA VAL A 478 -0.14 -10.21 2.86
C VAL A 478 1.26 -10.31 3.50
N VAL A 479 1.34 -10.47 4.82
CA VAL A 479 2.61 -10.66 5.54
C VAL A 479 3.32 -11.94 5.08
N ILE A 480 2.59 -13.06 4.97
CA ILE A 480 3.16 -14.32 4.49
C ILE A 480 3.70 -14.17 3.07
N PHE A 481 2.93 -13.51 2.19
CA PHE A 481 3.37 -13.20 0.83
C PHE A 481 4.66 -12.38 0.83
N LEU A 482 4.72 -11.28 1.60
CA LEU A 482 5.89 -10.40 1.64
C LEU A 482 7.13 -11.11 2.19
N VAL A 483 6.98 -11.93 3.24
CA VAL A 483 8.07 -12.75 3.79
C VAL A 483 8.59 -13.72 2.74
N TYR A 484 7.71 -14.36 1.97
CA TYR A 484 8.11 -15.25 0.89
C TYR A 484 8.78 -14.50 -0.27
N GLN A 485 8.17 -13.41 -0.74
CA GLN A 485 8.65 -12.59 -1.85
C GLN A 485 10.08 -12.09 -1.62
N TYR A 486 10.30 -11.43 -0.48
CA TYR A 486 11.60 -10.84 -0.15
C TYR A 486 12.56 -11.86 0.45
N GLY A 487 12.07 -12.88 1.17
CA GLY A 487 12.91 -13.96 1.66
C GLY A 487 13.59 -14.75 0.53
N VAL A 488 12.86 -15.00 -0.58
CA VAL A 488 13.47 -15.60 -1.77
C VAL A 488 14.43 -14.62 -2.44
N LEU A 489 14.06 -13.34 -2.58
CA LEU A 489 14.93 -12.30 -3.18
C LEU A 489 16.32 -12.25 -2.53
N TYR A 490 16.37 -12.11 -1.21
CA TYR A 490 17.65 -12.05 -0.48
C TYR A 490 18.39 -13.39 -0.43
N ALA A 491 17.71 -14.51 -0.58
CA ALA A 491 18.33 -15.84 -0.54
C ALA A 491 18.91 -16.28 -1.89
N THR A 492 18.29 -15.89 -3.01
CA THR A 492 18.64 -16.38 -4.35
C THR A 492 19.12 -15.29 -5.30
N GLY A 493 18.97 -14.03 -4.93
CA GLY A 493 19.15 -12.89 -5.83
C GLY A 493 17.93 -12.59 -6.69
N THR A 494 16.84 -13.37 -6.66
CA THR A 494 15.66 -13.14 -7.50
C THR A 494 14.38 -13.33 -6.69
N ALA A 495 13.45 -12.37 -6.73
CA ALA A 495 12.24 -12.47 -5.92
C ALA A 495 11.33 -13.63 -6.34
N ALA A 496 10.48 -14.11 -5.44
CA ALA A 496 9.56 -15.21 -5.77
C ALA A 496 8.62 -14.89 -6.94
N TYR A 497 8.26 -13.62 -7.08
CA TYR A 497 7.51 -13.05 -8.20
C TYR A 497 8.26 -11.83 -8.74
N PRO A 498 9.25 -12.01 -9.63
CA PRO A 498 10.12 -10.92 -10.08
C PRO A 498 9.37 -9.84 -10.88
N SER A 499 8.21 -10.14 -11.47
CA SER A 499 7.35 -9.17 -12.17
C SER A 499 6.48 -8.33 -11.24
N PHE A 500 6.42 -8.65 -9.94
CA PHE A 500 5.53 -8.04 -8.96
C PHE A 500 6.15 -6.81 -8.27
N SER A 501 6.66 -5.88 -9.09
CA SER A 501 7.49 -4.74 -8.67
C SER A 501 6.71 -3.71 -7.84
N LEU A 502 5.92 -2.84 -8.50
CA LEU A 502 5.12 -1.82 -7.80
C LEU A 502 4.10 -2.45 -6.85
N ASN A 503 3.46 -3.54 -7.28
CA ASN A 503 2.44 -4.20 -6.48
C ASN A 503 3.03 -4.82 -5.20
N GLY A 504 4.28 -5.28 -5.21
CA GLY A 504 5.00 -5.70 -4.00
C GLY A 504 5.18 -4.56 -3.01
N ILE A 505 5.53 -3.36 -3.48
CA ILE A 505 5.62 -2.15 -2.64
C ILE A 505 4.25 -1.77 -2.07
N LEU A 506 3.20 -1.78 -2.90
CA LEU A 506 1.84 -1.47 -2.45
C LEU A 506 1.37 -2.45 -1.36
N ALA A 507 1.72 -3.73 -1.46
CA ALA A 507 1.39 -4.74 -0.47
C ALA A 507 1.99 -4.44 0.92
N VAL A 508 3.19 -3.82 1.00
CA VAL A 508 3.76 -3.37 2.28
C VAL A 508 2.83 -2.37 2.98
N GLY A 509 2.27 -1.40 2.24
CA GLY A 509 1.33 -0.41 2.78
C GLY A 509 -0.03 -0.98 3.22
N LEU A 510 -0.41 -2.16 2.70
CA LEU A 510 -1.62 -2.86 3.12
C LEU A 510 -1.48 -3.45 4.54
N VAL A 511 -0.29 -3.85 4.97
CA VAL A 511 -0.08 -4.50 6.28
C VAL A 511 -0.56 -3.65 7.47
N PRO A 512 -0.09 -2.40 7.66
CA PRO A 512 -0.57 -1.57 8.77
C PRO A 512 -2.05 -1.24 8.64
N THR A 513 -2.52 -0.93 7.42
CA THR A 513 -3.92 -0.62 7.12
C THR A 513 -4.86 -1.75 7.55
N LEU A 514 -4.59 -2.97 7.09
CA LEU A 514 -5.44 -4.13 7.33
C LEU A 514 -5.35 -4.62 8.78
N SER A 515 -4.19 -4.49 9.41
CA SER A 515 -4.01 -4.82 10.82
C SER A 515 -4.89 -3.93 11.70
N VAL A 516 -4.83 -2.61 11.51
CA VAL A 516 -5.65 -1.66 12.26
C VAL A 516 -7.13 -1.83 11.93
N ALA A 517 -7.48 -2.03 10.65
CA ALA A 517 -8.84 -2.30 10.23
C ALA A 517 -9.43 -3.52 10.94
N GLY A 518 -8.69 -4.63 10.99
CA GLY A 518 -9.14 -5.87 11.66
C GLY A 518 -9.40 -5.67 13.16
N ILE A 519 -8.48 -5.00 13.87
CA ILE A 519 -8.64 -4.71 15.31
C ILE A 519 -9.85 -3.80 15.55
N PHE A 520 -9.99 -2.74 14.74
CA PHE A 520 -11.11 -1.81 14.84
C PHE A 520 -12.44 -2.53 14.56
N MET A 521 -12.52 -3.31 13.49
CA MET A 521 -13.70 -4.08 13.12
C MET A 521 -14.15 -5.01 14.23
N ARG A 522 -13.23 -5.75 14.82
CA ARG A 522 -13.52 -6.63 15.96
C ARG A 522 -14.15 -5.84 17.09
N ARG A 523 -13.42 -4.87 17.63
CA ARG A 523 -13.79 -4.17 18.87
C ARG A 523 -15.10 -3.41 18.71
N ILE A 524 -15.33 -2.75 17.58
CA ILE A 524 -16.56 -2.00 17.33
C ILE A 524 -17.74 -2.93 17.07
N SER A 525 -17.57 -3.96 16.23
CA SER A 525 -18.69 -4.86 15.89
C SER A 525 -19.15 -5.70 17.09
N GLN A 526 -18.23 -6.06 18.00
CA GLN A 526 -18.59 -6.72 19.25
C GLN A 526 -19.41 -5.81 20.17
N LYS A 527 -19.08 -4.51 20.25
CA LYS A 527 -19.83 -3.53 21.06
C LYS A 527 -21.21 -3.20 20.48
N THR A 528 -21.33 -3.09 19.16
CA THR A 528 -22.61 -2.75 18.49
C THR A 528 -23.49 -3.97 18.21
N GLY A 529 -22.91 -5.18 18.24
CA GLY A 529 -23.56 -6.43 17.86
C GLY A 529 -23.81 -6.59 16.36
N ASN A 530 -23.20 -5.74 15.54
CA ASN A 530 -23.33 -5.75 14.08
C ASN A 530 -22.12 -5.07 13.39
N VAL A 531 -21.94 -5.32 12.09
CA VAL A 531 -20.74 -4.89 11.35
C VAL A 531 -20.80 -3.48 10.75
N TRP A 532 -21.95 -2.79 10.82
CA TRP A 532 -22.19 -1.63 9.97
C TRP A 532 -21.30 -0.44 10.30
N THR A 533 -21.13 -0.11 11.59
CA THR A 533 -20.28 1.03 11.98
C THR A 533 -18.83 0.79 11.57
N SER A 534 -18.29 -0.41 11.81
CA SER A 534 -16.92 -0.70 11.43
C SER A 534 -16.73 -0.68 9.92
N ALA A 535 -17.64 -1.31 9.17
CA ALA A 535 -17.56 -1.36 7.72
C ALA A 535 -17.56 0.04 7.11
N PHE A 536 -18.49 0.91 7.51
CA PHE A 536 -18.54 2.29 7.00
C PHE A 536 -17.30 3.09 7.39
N PHE A 537 -16.89 3.05 8.66
CA PHE A 537 -15.77 3.85 9.14
C PHE A 537 -14.44 3.42 8.50
N THR A 538 -14.13 2.12 8.47
CA THR A 538 -12.88 1.63 7.85
C THR A 538 -12.87 1.90 6.36
N THR A 539 -14.03 1.79 5.68
CA THR A 539 -14.15 2.17 4.26
C THR A 539 -13.76 3.62 4.05
N MET A 540 -14.41 4.55 4.76
CA MET A 540 -14.19 5.98 4.54
C MET A 540 -12.77 6.38 4.92
N LEU A 541 -12.32 6.03 6.13
CA LEU A 541 -11.01 6.44 6.64
C LEU A 541 -9.89 5.92 5.72
N PHE A 542 -9.84 4.62 5.45
CA PHE A 542 -8.74 4.05 4.68
C PHE A 542 -8.81 4.36 3.19
N THR A 543 -9.98 4.67 2.63
CA THR A 543 -10.05 5.21 1.27
C THR A 543 -9.38 6.58 1.20
N PHE A 544 -9.68 7.49 2.14
CA PHE A 544 -9.02 8.80 2.19
C PHE A 544 -7.52 8.68 2.41
N ILE A 545 -7.07 7.84 3.36
CA ILE A 545 -5.64 7.58 3.59
C ILE A 545 -4.97 7.07 2.31
N THR A 546 -5.57 6.09 1.62
CA THR A 546 -4.99 5.51 0.41
C THR A 546 -4.84 6.57 -0.69
N LEU A 547 -5.87 7.37 -0.94
CA LEU A 547 -5.84 8.40 -1.99
C LEU A 547 -4.93 9.58 -1.65
N ALA A 548 -4.77 9.93 -0.38
CA ALA A 548 -3.84 10.98 0.05
C ALA A 548 -2.36 10.63 -0.27
N ASN A 549 -2.04 9.34 -0.28
CA ASN A 549 -0.68 8.82 -0.49
C ASN A 549 -0.42 8.31 -1.92
N THR A 550 -1.25 8.68 -2.88
CA THR A 550 -1.09 8.22 -4.27
C THR A 550 -1.30 9.36 -5.25
N ALA A 551 -0.59 9.27 -6.38
CA ALA A 551 -0.80 10.13 -7.53
C ALA A 551 -2.22 9.98 -8.07
N VAL A 552 -2.90 11.11 -8.25
CA VAL A 552 -4.21 11.20 -8.90
C VAL A 552 -4.04 12.00 -10.18
N TYR A 553 -4.28 11.36 -11.30
CA TYR A 553 -4.15 11.98 -12.61
C TYR A 553 -5.29 12.95 -12.86
N ALA A 554 -4.95 14.22 -13.06
CA ALA A 554 -5.90 15.28 -13.42
C ALA A 554 -6.02 15.39 -14.95
N LEU A 555 -6.31 14.27 -15.62
CA LEU A 555 -6.56 14.26 -17.06
C LEU A 555 -7.95 14.85 -17.31
N THR A 556 -8.00 16.11 -17.74
CA THR A 556 -9.24 16.72 -18.21
C THR A 556 -9.60 16.13 -19.58
N ILE A 557 -10.88 15.79 -19.76
CA ILE A 557 -11.43 15.59 -21.10
C ILE A 557 -11.37 16.97 -21.78
N GLY A 558 -10.50 17.10 -22.77
CA GLY A 558 -10.46 18.26 -23.67
C GLY A 558 -11.68 18.30 -24.59
#